data_AF-A0A3N1CX19-F1
#
_entry.id   AF-A0A3N1CX19-F1
#
_cell.length_a   1.000
_cell.length_b   1.000
_cell.length_c   1.000
_cell.angle_alpha   90.00
_cell.angle_beta   90.00
_cell.angle_gamma   90.00
#
_symmetry.space_group_name_H-M   'P 1'
#
loop_
_entity.id
_entity.type
_entity.pdbx_description
1 polymer ?
#
loop_
_entity_poly.entity_id
_entity_poly.type
_entity_poly.pdbx_seq_one_letter_code
_entity_poly.pdbx_strand_id
1 'polypeptide(L)'
;MRVGTQFTGALGPGQTGQWFTHSWPQDWHVTWNFMPTTPQPGGPQIEWEVDVERASATSVTYWFTVKNLGSAPTDFEARYAVLN
;
A
#
# COMPACT_ATOMS: atom_id res chain seq x y z
N MET A 1 10.92 7.64 -14.25
CA MET A 1 10.07 6.70 -13.51
C MET A 1 10.92 5.75 -12.67
N ARG A 2 10.68 5.69 -11.36
CA ARG A 2 11.30 4.73 -10.42
C ARG A 2 10.21 3.90 -9.78
N VAL A 3 10.36 2.58 -9.72
CA VAL A 3 9.39 1.68 -9.08
C VAL A 3 10.04 0.82 -8.01
N GLY A 4 9.25 0.32 -7.07
CA GLY A 4 9.73 -0.64 -6.07
C GLY A 4 8.64 -1.11 -5.12
N THR A 5 9.00 -2.04 -4.23
CA THR A 5 8.17 -2.49 -3.11
C THR A 5 8.65 -1.82 -1.84
N GLN A 6 7.76 -1.17 -1.09
CA GLN A 6 8.09 -0.51 0.17
C GLN A 6 7.97 -1.46 1.36
N PHE A 7 6.94 -2.30 1.40
CA PHE A 7 6.77 -3.34 2.40
C PHE A 7 5.93 -4.50 1.87
N THR A 8 6.04 -5.63 2.55
CA THR A 8 5.17 -6.81 2.38
C THR A 8 4.33 -7.00 3.63
N GLY A 9 3.15 -7.59 3.48
CA GLY A 9 2.26 -7.89 4.60
C GLY A 9 1.49 -9.17 4.38
N ALA A 10 0.92 -9.67 5.47
CA ALA A 10 0.00 -10.80 5.49
C ALA A 10 -1.23 -10.40 6.31
N LEU A 11 -2.41 -10.68 5.79
CA LEU A 11 -3.69 -10.40 6.46
C LEU A 11 -4.53 -11.68 6.48
N GLY A 12 -5.06 -12.01 7.66
CA GLY A 12 -6.09 -13.04 7.77
C GLY A 12 -7.39 -12.64 7.07
N PRO A 13 -8.35 -13.58 6.95
CA PRO A 13 -9.65 -13.31 6.31
C PRO A 13 -10.38 -12.13 6.94
N GLY A 14 -10.86 -11.19 6.13
CA GLY A 14 -11.58 -10.00 6.63
C GLY A 14 -10.74 -9.01 7.44
N GLN A 15 -9.46 -9.31 7.70
CA GLN A 15 -8.60 -8.51 8.56
C GLN A 15 -8.23 -7.20 7.88
N THR A 16 -8.22 -6.12 8.68
CA THR A 16 -7.68 -4.82 8.29
C THR A 16 -6.37 -4.57 9.04
N GLY A 17 -5.36 -4.05 8.34
CA GLY A 17 -4.09 -3.62 8.92
C GLY A 17 -3.78 -2.19 8.50
N GLN A 18 -2.88 -1.55 9.24
CA GLN A 18 -2.42 -0.20 8.96
C GLN A 18 -0.89 -0.16 8.85
N TRP A 19 -0.41 0.60 7.87
CA TRP A 19 1.02 0.84 7.63
C TRP A 19 1.26 2.31 7.36
N PHE A 20 2.50 2.75 7.47
CA PHE A 20 2.88 4.08 7.02
C PHE A 20 4.32 4.11 6.51
N THR A 21 4.62 5.12 5.70
CA THR A 21 5.98 5.45 5.26
C THR A 21 6.12 6.96 5.20
N HIS A 22 7.28 7.48 5.59
CA HIS A 22 7.50 8.91 5.79
C HIS A 22 8.74 9.40 5.02
N SER A 23 9.01 10.70 5.12
CA SER A 23 10.18 11.35 4.52
C SER A 23 10.28 11.22 3.00
N TRP A 24 9.14 11.11 2.31
CA TRP A 24 9.10 11.19 0.85
C TRP A 24 9.22 12.65 0.41
N PRO A 25 10.06 12.98 -0.59
CA PRO A 25 10.13 14.35 -1.11
C PRO A 25 8.77 14.83 -1.61
N GLN A 26 8.39 16.04 -1.23
CA GLN A 26 7.07 16.58 -1.54
C GLN A 26 6.82 16.85 -3.02
N ASP A 27 7.89 17.09 -3.77
CA ASP A 27 7.91 17.38 -5.20
C ASP A 27 7.77 16.11 -6.04
N TRP A 28 7.79 14.93 -5.42
CA TRP A 28 7.62 13.68 -6.12
C TRP A 28 6.15 13.35 -6.33
N HIS A 29 5.77 13.04 -7.57
CA HIS A 29 4.51 12.38 -7.87
C HIS A 29 4.64 10.88 -7.62
N VAL A 30 4.14 10.42 -6.47
CA VAL A 30 4.18 9.01 -6.06
C VAL A 30 2.79 8.40 -6.14
N THR A 31 2.67 7.25 -6.82
CA THR A 31 1.45 6.45 -6.84
C THR A 31 1.68 5.12 -6.14
N TRP A 32 0.70 4.66 -5.36
CA TRP A 32 0.75 3.43 -4.60
C TRP A 32 -0.16 2.35 -5.19
N ASN A 33 0.28 1.10 -5.15
CA ASN A 33 -0.48 -0.04 -5.61
C ASN A 33 -0.23 -1.23 -4.69
N PHE A 34 -1.31 -1.83 -4.17
CA PHE A 34 -1.22 -3.02 -3.35
C PHE A 34 -1.56 -4.23 -4.22
N MET A 35 -0.64 -5.21 -4.24
CA MET A 35 -0.77 -6.40 -5.07
C MET A 35 -0.75 -7.65 -4.20
N PRO A 36 -1.83 -8.44 -4.18
CA PRO A 36 -1.80 -9.76 -3.59
C PRO A 36 -0.77 -10.66 -4.28
N THR A 37 -0.02 -11.43 -3.49
CA THR A 37 0.96 -12.40 -3.99
C THR A 37 0.52 -13.84 -3.79
N THR A 38 -0.55 -14.08 -3.02
CA THR A 38 -1.21 -15.39 -2.88
C THR A 38 -2.29 -15.57 -3.96
N PRO A 39 -2.14 -16.52 -4.91
CA PRO A 39 -3.18 -16.76 -5.91
C PRO A 39 -4.44 -17.36 -5.28
N GLN A 40 -5.56 -16.63 -5.36
CA GLN A 40 -6.89 -17.10 -4.96
C GLN A 40 -7.93 -16.61 -5.98
N PRO A 41 -8.40 -17.48 -6.88
CA PRO A 41 -9.36 -17.10 -7.91
C PRO A 41 -10.77 -16.92 -7.34
N GLY A 42 -11.60 -16.11 -8.01
CA GLY A 42 -13.04 -16.04 -7.75
C GLY A 42 -13.54 -14.78 -7.05
N GLY A 43 -12.67 -13.81 -6.73
CA GLY A 43 -13.12 -12.54 -6.15
C GLY A 43 -11.99 -11.54 -5.87
N PRO A 44 -12.34 -10.31 -5.47
CA PRO A 44 -11.37 -9.32 -5.00
C PRO A 44 -10.72 -9.80 -3.69
N GLN A 45 -9.41 -9.65 -3.57
CA GLN A 45 -8.67 -10.10 -2.38
C GLN A 45 -8.32 -8.96 -1.43
N ILE A 46 -7.90 -7.82 -1.96
CA ILE A 46 -7.44 -6.70 -1.14
C ILE A 46 -8.10 -5.41 -1.61
N GLU A 47 -8.48 -4.60 -0.64
CA GLU A 47 -8.84 -3.19 -0.75
C GLU A 47 -7.81 -2.36 0.03
N TRP A 48 -7.50 -1.16 -0.45
CA TRP A 48 -6.63 -0.25 0.26
C TRP A 48 -7.08 1.21 0.11
N GLU A 49 -6.80 1.98 1.16
CA GLU A 49 -6.95 3.43 1.21
C GLU A 49 -5.58 4.06 1.49
N VAL A 50 -5.35 5.24 0.91
CA VAL A 50 -4.12 6.01 1.10
C VAL A 50 -4.49 7.39 1.61
N ASP A 51 -4.12 7.69 2.84
CA ASP A 51 -4.18 9.04 3.39
C ASP A 51 -2.79 9.69 3.28
N VAL A 52 -2.78 10.98 2.93
CA VAL A 52 -1.54 11.71 2.66
C VAL A 52 -1.41 12.87 3.63
N GLU A 53 -0.29 12.93 4.33
CA GLU A 53 0.06 14.00 5.25
C GLU A 53 1.24 14.81 4.70
N ARG A 54 1.07 16.12 4.58
CA ARG A 54 2.19 17.04 4.30
C ARG A 54 2.99 17.28 5.59
N ALA A 55 3.89 16.36 5.91
CA ALA A 55 4.65 16.35 7.16
C ALA A 55 5.58 17.56 7.33
N SER A 56 6.08 18.15 6.23
CA SER A 56 6.85 19.40 6.28
C SER A 56 6.81 20.17 4.95
N ALA A 57 7.55 21.28 4.87
CA ALA A 57 7.76 22.02 3.63
C ALA A 57 8.35 21.14 2.51
N THR A 58 9.14 20.12 2.85
CA THR A 58 9.89 19.30 1.89
C THR A 58 9.53 17.81 1.92
N SER A 59 8.70 17.36 2.87
CA SER A 59 8.39 15.93 3.06
C SER A 59 6.90 15.61 3.19
N VAL A 60 6.55 14.40 2.77
CA VAL A 60 5.22 13.79 2.83
C VAL A 60 5.29 12.45 3.57
N THR A 61 4.25 12.15 4.32
CA THR A 61 3.99 10.84 4.93
C THR A 61 2.73 10.25 4.30
N TYR A 62 2.80 8.96 3.95
CA TYR A 62 1.68 8.18 3.45
C TYR A 62 1.24 7.20 4.54
N TRP A 63 -0.06 7.17 4.80
CA TRP A 63 -0.72 6.24 5.69
C TRP A 63 -1.58 5.30 4.86
N PHE A 64 -1.55 4.02 5.17
CA PHE A 64 -2.26 2.99 4.41
C PHE A 64 -3.17 2.22 5.34
N THR A 65 -4.44 2.11 4.95
CA THR A 65 -5.38 1.15 5.54
C THR A 65 -5.63 0.08 4.50
N VAL A 66 -5.30 -1.18 4.82
CA VAL A 66 -5.41 -2.30 3.87
C VAL A 66 -6.28 -3.37 4.48
N LYS A 67 -7.23 -3.89 3.70
CA LYS A 67 -8.17 -4.91 4.13
C LYS A 67 -8.12 -6.11 3.21
N ASN A 68 -8.04 -7.29 3.80
CA ASN A 68 -8.32 -8.54 3.10
C ASN A 68 -9.85 -8.70 2.98
N LEU A 69 -10.35 -8.73 1.75
CA LEU A 69 -11.76 -8.93 1.41
C LEU A 69 -12.14 -10.41 1.27
N GLY A 70 -11.15 -11.29 1.19
CA GLY A 70 -11.32 -12.73 1.01
C GLY A 70 -11.62 -13.49 2.29
N SER A 71 -11.90 -14.79 2.11
CA SER A 71 -12.19 -15.74 3.19
C SER A 71 -10.97 -16.57 3.62
N ALA A 72 -9.78 -16.27 3.09
CA ALA A 72 -8.55 -16.97 3.38
C ALA A 72 -7.40 -15.97 3.58
N PRO A 73 -6.30 -16.37 4.26
CA PRO A 73 -5.14 -15.51 4.41
C PRO A 73 -4.57 -15.07 3.07
N THR A 74 -4.14 -13.81 2.98
CA THR A 74 -3.59 -13.22 1.77
C THR A 74 -2.31 -12.47 2.09
N ASP A 75 -1.24 -12.84 1.41
CA ASP A 75 0.02 -12.11 1.39
C ASP A 75 -0.03 -11.03 0.30
N PHE A 76 0.65 -9.90 0.51
CA PHE A 76 0.67 -8.80 -0.43
C PHE A 76 1.94 -7.97 -0.38
N GLU A 77 2.14 -7.19 -1.45
CA GLU A 77 3.18 -6.18 -1.59
C GLU A 77 2.57 -4.78 -1.73
N ALA A 78 3.10 -3.82 -0.99
CA ALA A 78 2.85 -2.40 -1.20
C ALA A 78 3.90 -1.83 -2.15
N ARG A 79 3.52 -1.59 -3.40
CA ARG A 79 4.38 -1.11 -4.47
C ARG A 79 4.19 0.38 -4.69
N TYR A 80 5.25 1.08 -5.06
CA TYR A 80 5.22 2.48 -5.44
C TYR A 80 5.79 2.69 -6.84
N ALA A 81 5.30 3.74 -7.50
CA ALA A 81 5.93 4.33 -8.67
C ALA A 81 6.09 5.83 -8.46
N VAL A 82 7.30 6.34 -8.66
CA VAL A 82 7.59 7.77 -8.75
C VAL A 82 7.60 8.14 -10.23
N LEU A 83 6.64 8.98 -10.63
CA LEU A 83 6.34 9.23 -12.03
C LEU A 83 7.21 10.34 -12.64
N ASN A 84 7.64 11.31 -11.82
CA ASN A 84 8.38 12.53 -12.18
C ASN A 84 7.62 13.47 -13.13
#